data_AF-A0A0A8H8A4-F1
#
_entry.id   AF-A0A0A8H8A4-F1
#
_cell.length_a   1.000
_cell.length_b   1.000
_cell.length_c   1.000
_cell.angle_alpha   90.00
_cell.angle_beta   90.00
_cell.angle_gamma   90.00
#
_symmetry.space_group_name_H-M   'P 1'
#
loop_
_entity.id
_entity.type
_entity.pdbx_description
1 polymer ?
#
loop_
_entity_poly.entity_id
_entity_poly.type
_entity_poly.pdbx_seq_one_letter_code
_entity_poly.pdbx_strand_id
1 'polypeptide(L)'
;MDKKIAVHLFGHLRTYKQTYKSFFEHVIKPNQQDGWDMDVFLHTWDEFDSGKSWSKHWYMDLSGVKMSKFDIEEMVGIYHPKKYCVERYPEDSNVYGMYITLEKVNHLKLDYEKETKIKYNYHLYTRPDIMFFKPFRIDTFLKVYSASRNCHNGWEGVFRNFPLPKKTNFCSSNAFRFELLDSRMPNEGDLIWFNNFGTEPLHPHEAFLHDPSVFNIFVKYRWEFEFRPWRSNMKKIDPFVEVRQSQLDDLMNQINTFKNKKYFDELVLYDVNLKKKQLKIANLEQDLINKKLQTRIIEKRLKNKEITVKIFDGGDVLKASAKARIQNQLSYKLGQAMIVNSKSFLGYIRMPFVLSYIKDKHKQEQKIYQEKIKKDPSLALPPLESYPDYKEALKEKECLTYKLGEALIKANKTWYGGGVYQVVI
;
A
#
# COMPACT_ATOMS: atom_id res chain seq x y z
N MET A 1 30.99 -26.04 26.41
CA MET A 1 31.74 -24.89 26.96
C MET A 1 30.71 -23.91 27.45
N ASP A 2 30.81 -23.49 28.70
CA ASP A 2 29.90 -22.50 29.26
C ASP A 2 30.12 -21.17 28.55
N LYS A 3 29.05 -20.59 28.03
CA LYS A 3 29.04 -19.30 27.35
C LYS A 3 29.34 -18.21 28.40
N LYS A 4 30.57 -17.71 28.45
CA LYS A 4 30.99 -16.68 29.43
C LYS A 4 31.46 -15.39 28.75
N ILE A 5 30.99 -14.26 29.25
CA ILE A 5 31.40 -12.91 28.83
C ILE A 5 32.00 -12.16 30.02
N ALA A 6 33.16 -11.55 29.80
CA ALA A 6 33.69 -10.54 30.71
C ALA A 6 33.20 -9.15 30.28
N VAL A 7 32.49 -8.46 31.15
CA VAL A 7 31.99 -7.10 30.91
C VAL A 7 32.92 -6.10 31.59
N HIS A 8 33.52 -5.23 30.81
CA HIS A 8 34.46 -4.21 31.25
C HIS A 8 33.74 -2.86 31.28
N LEU A 9 33.44 -2.38 32.48
CA LEU A 9 32.98 -1.02 32.71
C LEU A 9 34.20 -0.14 32.94
N PHE A 10 34.42 0.80 32.03
CA PHE A 10 35.59 1.67 32.04
C PHE A 10 35.22 3.16 31.99
N GLY A 11 36.17 3.98 32.41
CA GLY A 11 36.05 5.43 32.46
C GLY A 11 35.46 5.95 33.77
N HIS A 12 34.98 7.19 33.76
CA HIS A 12 34.40 7.80 34.95
C HIS A 12 32.97 7.29 35.20
N LEU A 13 32.61 7.15 36.49
CA LEU A 13 31.25 6.90 36.96
C LEU A 13 30.39 8.17 36.89
N ARG A 14 30.21 8.79 35.72
CA ARG A 14 29.43 10.03 35.57
C ARG A 14 27.95 9.82 35.92
N THR A 15 27.05 9.88 34.96
CA THR A 15 25.60 9.74 35.13
C THR A 15 25.15 8.31 35.46
N TYR A 16 26.01 7.49 36.08
CA TYR A 16 25.79 6.06 36.31
C TYR A 16 24.49 5.77 37.08
N LYS A 17 24.14 6.62 38.07
CA LYS A 17 22.89 6.51 38.85
C LYS A 17 21.65 6.62 37.98
N GLN A 18 21.75 7.26 36.81
CA GLN A 18 20.65 7.45 35.87
C GLN A 18 20.60 6.33 34.83
N THR A 19 21.74 5.74 34.48
CA THR A 19 21.90 4.84 33.33
C THR A 19 21.94 3.36 33.70
N TYR A 20 22.35 2.99 34.91
CA TYR A 20 22.63 1.59 35.27
C TYR A 20 21.45 0.64 35.02
N LYS A 21 20.21 1.10 35.24
CA LYS A 21 19.00 0.29 34.99
C LYS A 21 18.92 -0.13 33.53
N SER A 22 19.18 0.81 32.61
CA SER A 22 19.18 0.53 31.17
C SER A 22 20.27 -0.46 30.77
N PHE A 23 21.45 -0.38 31.39
CA PHE A 23 22.53 -1.34 31.17
C PHE A 23 22.10 -2.76 31.57
N PHE A 24 21.49 -2.94 32.74
CA PHE A 24 20.99 -4.25 33.13
C PHE A 24 19.82 -4.73 32.25
N GLU A 25 18.87 -3.86 31.92
CA GLU A 25 17.70 -4.20 31.11
C GLU A 25 18.02 -4.52 29.65
N HIS A 26 18.97 -3.81 29.06
CA HIS A 26 19.25 -3.89 27.63
C HIS A 26 20.57 -4.56 27.28
N VAL A 27 21.50 -4.72 28.22
CA VAL A 27 22.78 -5.40 27.95
C VAL A 27 22.86 -6.71 28.72
N ILE A 28 22.73 -6.70 30.04
CA ILE A 28 22.93 -7.92 30.85
C ILE A 28 21.80 -8.93 30.66
N LYS A 29 20.55 -8.57 30.98
CA LYS A 29 19.41 -9.50 30.95
C LYS A 29 19.20 -10.17 29.59
N PRO A 30 19.26 -9.47 28.44
CA PRO A 30 19.03 -10.09 27.14
C PRO A 30 20.09 -11.14 26.77
N ASN A 31 21.36 -10.91 27.12
CA ASN A 31 22.42 -11.89 26.85
C ASN A 31 22.35 -13.07 27.84
N GLN A 32 21.95 -12.85 29.09
CA GLN A 32 21.65 -13.94 30.03
C GLN A 32 20.51 -14.84 29.55
N GLN A 33 19.46 -14.25 28.96
CA GLN A 33 18.37 -15.00 28.32
C GLN A 33 18.86 -15.83 27.11
N ASP A 34 19.91 -15.38 26.43
CA ASP A 34 20.57 -16.11 25.34
C ASP A 34 21.58 -17.18 25.85
N GLY A 35 21.62 -17.38 27.18
CA GLY A 35 22.44 -18.39 27.86
C GLY A 35 23.86 -17.95 28.20
N TRP A 36 24.16 -16.65 28.14
CA TRP A 36 25.47 -16.13 28.55
C TRP A 36 25.54 -15.88 30.05
N ASP A 37 26.58 -16.42 30.68
CA ASP A 37 27.01 -16.00 32.02
C ASP A 37 27.93 -14.77 31.89
N MET A 38 27.65 -13.72 32.65
CA MET A 38 28.29 -12.41 32.47
C MET A 38 28.88 -11.91 33.78
N ASP A 39 30.19 -11.73 33.80
CA ASP A 39 30.93 -11.23 34.95
C ASP A 39 31.36 -9.78 34.71
N VAL A 40 31.05 -8.89 35.65
CA VAL A 40 31.38 -7.46 35.53
C VAL A 40 32.73 -7.17 36.19
N PHE A 41 33.57 -6.41 35.51
CA PHE A 41 34.82 -5.83 35.97
C PHE A 41 34.72 -4.32 35.82
N LEU A 42 35.20 -3.57 36.81
CA LEU A 42 35.00 -2.13 36.82
C LEU A 42 36.28 -1.39 37.22
N HIS A 43 36.73 -0.50 36.37
CA HIS A 43 37.74 0.49 36.71
C HIS A 43 37.15 1.90 36.59
N THR A 44 37.34 2.73 37.61
CA THR A 44 36.94 4.14 37.60
C THR A 44 37.99 5.00 38.29
N TRP A 45 37.82 6.31 38.17
CA TRP A 45 38.61 7.31 38.88
C TRP A 45 37.94 7.72 40.20
N ASP A 46 38.71 8.32 41.10
CA ASP A 46 38.27 8.89 42.38
C ASP A 46 37.42 10.16 42.26
N GLU A 47 37.01 10.51 41.04
CA GLU A 47 36.19 11.67 40.69
C GLU A 47 35.20 11.36 39.58
N PHE A 48 34.05 12.03 39.63
CA PHE A 48 32.93 11.80 38.71
C PHE A 48 33.22 12.26 37.28
N ASP A 49 33.97 13.34 37.10
CA ASP A 49 34.53 13.77 35.82
C ASP A 49 35.77 14.62 36.13
N SER A 50 36.84 14.47 35.34
CA SER A 50 38.09 15.20 35.63
C SER A 50 38.05 16.68 35.30
N GLY A 51 37.06 17.15 34.53
CA GLY A 51 36.99 18.52 34.02
C GLY A 51 38.12 18.91 33.06
N LYS A 52 39.09 18.01 32.82
CA LYS A 52 40.27 18.23 31.97
C LYS A 52 40.01 17.96 30.49
N SER A 53 38.99 17.17 30.17
CA SER A 53 38.67 16.81 28.79
C SER A 53 37.57 17.72 28.20
N TRP A 54 37.36 17.66 26.88
CA TRP A 54 36.24 18.31 26.20
C TRP A 54 34.87 17.94 26.80
N SER A 55 34.79 16.87 27.60
CA SER A 55 33.60 16.44 28.35
C SER A 55 33.09 17.45 29.37
N LYS A 56 33.91 18.38 29.87
CA LYS A 56 33.55 19.29 30.98
C LYS A 56 32.24 20.08 30.72
N HIS A 57 31.99 20.46 29.47
CA HIS A 57 30.79 21.21 29.08
C HIS A 57 29.51 20.38 29.18
N TRP A 58 29.63 19.05 29.19
CA TRP A 58 28.51 18.11 29.22
C TRP A 58 28.20 17.57 30.62
N TYR A 59 29.10 17.79 31.59
CA TYR A 59 29.01 17.28 32.97
C TYR A 59 29.43 18.35 33.99
N MET A 60 28.96 19.59 33.81
CA MET A 60 29.43 20.76 34.57
C MET A 60 29.24 20.64 36.09
N ASP A 61 28.17 19.97 36.51
CA ASP A 61 27.82 19.66 37.91
C ASP A 61 28.62 18.50 38.52
N LEU A 62 29.35 17.72 37.70
CA LEU A 62 30.14 16.58 38.12
C LEU A 62 31.66 16.81 37.98
N SER A 63 32.05 17.85 37.24
CA SER A 63 33.45 18.15 36.93
C SER A 63 34.23 18.52 38.20
N GLY A 64 35.29 17.76 38.51
CA GLY A 64 36.12 17.94 39.70
C GLY A 64 35.49 17.44 41.01
N VAL A 65 34.30 16.84 40.95
CA VAL A 65 33.63 16.30 42.15
C VAL A 65 34.26 14.97 42.51
N LYS A 66 34.81 14.88 43.73
CA LYS A 66 35.38 13.63 44.27
C LYS A 66 34.29 12.64 44.67
N MET A 67 34.57 11.37 44.46
CA MET A 67 33.69 10.29 44.91
C MET A 67 33.79 10.12 46.43
N SER A 68 32.64 10.01 47.08
CA SER A 68 32.59 9.62 48.49
C SER A 68 32.71 8.10 48.66
N LYS A 69 33.00 7.65 49.88
CA LYS A 69 32.94 6.22 50.22
C LYS A 69 31.56 5.62 49.94
N PHE A 70 30.50 6.39 50.19
CA PHE A 70 29.12 5.99 49.90
C PHE A 70 28.90 5.76 48.40
N ASP A 71 29.44 6.62 47.53
CA ASP A 71 29.32 6.44 46.07
C ASP A 71 30.04 5.17 45.59
N ILE A 72 31.15 4.81 46.23
CA ILE A 72 31.88 3.57 45.93
C ILE A 72 31.05 2.35 46.38
N GLU A 73 30.52 2.38 47.60
CA GLU A 73 29.65 1.31 48.13
C GLU A 73 28.38 1.13 47.30
N GLU A 74 27.74 2.23 46.88
CA GLU A 74 26.57 2.23 45.98
C GLU A 74 26.92 1.63 44.62
N MET A 75 28.05 2.03 44.01
CA MET A 75 28.52 1.48 42.75
C MET A 75 28.74 -0.04 42.85
N VAL A 76 29.41 -0.51 43.91
CA VAL A 76 29.66 -1.94 44.13
C VAL A 76 28.34 -2.69 44.32
N GLY A 77 27.40 -2.11 45.09
CA GLY A 77 26.07 -2.68 45.30
C GLY A 77 25.16 -2.66 44.07
N ILE A 78 25.42 -1.79 43.09
CA ILE A 78 24.69 -1.78 41.81
C ILE A 78 25.27 -2.81 40.86
N TYR A 79 26.58 -2.73 40.59
CA TYR A 79 27.20 -3.50 39.52
C TYR A 79 27.66 -4.91 39.93
N HIS A 80 27.81 -5.16 41.24
CA HIS A 80 28.32 -6.41 41.79
C HIS A 80 29.58 -6.93 41.05
N PRO A 81 30.62 -6.08 40.88
CA PRO A 81 31.77 -6.45 40.08
C PRO A 81 32.55 -7.61 40.73
N LYS A 82 33.10 -8.53 39.93
CA LYS A 82 34.01 -9.59 40.40
C LYS A 82 35.32 -9.01 40.94
N LYS A 83 35.81 -7.98 40.26
CA LYS A 83 36.91 -7.13 40.73
C LYS A 83 36.67 -5.69 40.30
N TYR A 84 37.06 -4.75 41.15
CA TYR A 84 37.00 -3.33 40.82
C TYR A 84 38.23 -2.58 41.35
N CYS A 85 38.50 -1.41 40.76
CA CYS A 85 39.53 -0.49 41.24
C CYS A 85 39.04 0.95 41.08
N VAL A 86 39.32 1.77 42.10
CA VAL A 86 39.10 3.21 42.11
C VAL A 86 40.46 3.86 42.38
N GLU A 87 40.97 4.64 41.44
CA GLU A 87 42.28 5.28 41.59
C GLU A 87 42.26 6.76 41.18
N ARG A 88 43.31 7.49 41.54
CA ARG A 88 43.41 8.92 41.25
C ARG A 88 43.57 9.16 39.76
N TYR A 89 42.80 10.11 39.20
CA TYR A 89 42.97 10.51 37.80
C TYR A 89 44.38 11.10 37.56
N PRO A 90 45.07 10.76 36.45
CA PRO A 90 46.41 11.27 36.15
C PRO A 90 46.51 12.80 36.18
N GLU A 91 47.57 13.32 36.81
CA GLU A 91 47.81 14.77 36.83
C GLU A 91 48.26 15.30 35.47
N ASP A 92 49.07 14.51 34.75
CA ASP A 92 49.63 14.83 33.44
C ASP A 92 48.53 14.98 32.37
N SER A 93 48.47 16.16 31.76
CA SER A 93 47.52 16.50 30.69
C SER A 93 47.79 15.77 29.37
N ASN A 94 49.00 15.23 29.17
CA ASN A 94 49.36 14.48 27.97
C ASN A 94 48.88 13.02 28.00
N VAL A 95 48.31 12.59 29.12
CA VAL A 95 47.89 11.20 29.33
C VAL A 95 46.39 11.06 29.08
N TYR A 96 46.04 10.30 28.04
CA TYR A 96 44.65 9.97 27.74
C TYR A 96 44.13 8.90 28.72
N GLY A 97 43.30 9.33 29.67
CA GLY A 97 42.74 8.43 30.69
C GLY A 97 41.95 7.24 30.12
N MET A 98 41.45 7.33 28.88
CA MET A 98 40.73 6.24 28.21
C MET A 98 41.56 4.95 28.08
N TYR A 99 42.82 5.04 27.64
CA TYR A 99 43.64 3.85 27.44
C TYR A 99 44.07 3.23 28.77
N ILE A 100 44.36 4.05 29.78
CA ILE A 100 44.70 3.56 31.12
C ILE A 100 43.53 2.79 31.72
N THR A 101 42.32 3.36 31.68
CA THR A 101 41.16 2.69 32.29
C THR A 101 40.85 1.36 31.60
N LEU A 102 41.07 1.26 30.28
CA LEU A 102 40.93 0.02 29.52
C LEU A 102 41.97 -1.03 29.89
N GLU A 103 43.23 -0.62 30.03
CA GLU A 103 44.31 -1.49 30.50
C GLU A 103 44.03 -2.03 31.91
N LYS A 104 43.65 -1.14 32.83
CA LYS A 104 43.37 -1.47 34.23
C LYS A 104 42.19 -2.42 34.38
N VAL A 105 41.07 -2.17 33.70
CA VAL A 105 39.91 -3.07 33.78
C VAL A 105 40.21 -4.44 33.19
N ASN A 106 41.03 -4.52 32.13
CA ASN A 106 41.49 -5.80 31.58
C ASN A 106 42.43 -6.54 32.54
N HIS A 107 43.33 -5.83 33.24
CA HIS A 107 44.18 -6.44 34.29
C HIS A 107 43.35 -7.03 35.42
N LEU A 108 42.32 -6.32 35.90
CA LEU A 108 41.39 -6.87 36.91
C LEU A 108 40.77 -8.19 36.44
N LYS A 109 40.36 -8.24 35.17
CA LYS A 109 39.82 -9.46 34.57
C LYS A 109 40.87 -10.56 34.44
N LEU A 110 42.09 -10.26 33.99
CA LEU A 110 43.19 -11.24 33.88
C LEU A 110 43.57 -11.83 35.25
N ASP A 111 43.62 -11.01 36.30
CA ASP A 111 43.89 -11.48 37.66
C ASP A 111 42.79 -12.43 38.14
N TYR A 112 41.53 -12.12 37.85
CA TYR A 112 40.41 -12.98 38.18
C TYR A 112 40.43 -14.30 37.39
N GLU A 113 40.75 -14.28 36.09
CA GLU A 113 40.93 -15.49 35.26
C GLU A 113 42.04 -16.38 35.86
N LYS A 114 43.14 -15.79 36.33
CA LYS A 114 44.25 -16.50 36.96
C LYS A 114 43.85 -17.15 38.29
N GLU A 115 43.12 -16.44 39.14
CA GLU A 115 42.68 -16.92 40.46
C GLU A 115 41.62 -18.03 40.37
N THR A 116 40.67 -17.87 39.45
CA THR A 116 39.50 -18.76 39.35
C THR A 116 39.65 -19.85 38.31
N LYS A 117 40.66 -19.75 37.43
CA LYS A 117 40.85 -20.58 36.23
C LYS A 117 39.68 -20.52 35.25
N ILE A 118 38.83 -19.49 35.35
CA ILE A 118 37.77 -19.20 34.39
C ILE A 118 38.41 -18.69 33.09
N LYS A 119 37.80 -19.03 31.95
CA LYS A 119 38.11 -18.42 30.65
C LYS A 119 36.84 -17.83 30.05
N TYR A 120 36.95 -16.59 29.57
CA TYR A 120 35.85 -15.92 28.88
C TYR A 120 35.94 -16.17 27.37
N ASN A 121 34.78 -16.29 26.71
CA ASN A 121 34.71 -16.46 25.25
C ASN A 121 34.75 -15.11 24.53
N TYR A 122 34.13 -14.09 25.14
CA TYR A 122 34.04 -12.75 24.61
C TYR A 122 34.24 -11.72 25.72
N HIS A 123 34.72 -10.54 25.32
CA HIS A 123 34.97 -9.42 26.22
C HIS A 123 34.17 -8.23 25.71
N LEU A 124 33.18 -7.80 26.49
CA LEU A 124 32.33 -6.66 26.21
C LEU A 124 32.90 -5.44 26.92
N TYR A 125 32.98 -4.31 26.24
CA TYR A 125 33.46 -3.05 26.79
C TYR A 125 32.38 -1.99 26.63
N THR A 126 32.12 -1.24 27.69
CA THR A 126 31.21 -0.10 27.67
C THR A 126 31.47 0.82 28.86
N ARG A 127 30.83 1.98 28.88
CA ARG A 127 31.00 2.99 29.93
C ARG A 127 29.77 3.06 30.85
N PRO A 128 29.94 3.38 32.15
CA PRO A 128 28.83 3.54 33.09
C PRO A 128 27.87 4.67 32.73
N ASP A 129 28.31 5.66 31.94
CA ASP A 129 27.54 6.86 31.60
C ASP A 129 26.67 6.69 30.33
N ILE A 130 26.54 5.48 29.79
CA ILE A 130 25.75 5.21 28.58
C ILE A 130 24.32 4.80 28.94
N MET A 131 23.34 5.51 28.37
CA MET A 131 21.94 5.10 28.38
C MET A 131 21.65 4.20 27.18
N PHE A 132 21.15 3.00 27.44
CA PHE A 132 20.71 2.07 26.41
C PHE A 132 19.20 2.18 26.21
N PHE A 133 18.75 2.24 24.95
CA PHE A 133 17.32 2.31 24.60
C PHE A 133 16.78 1.01 24.01
N LYS A 134 17.68 0.15 23.52
CA LYS A 134 17.34 -1.13 22.90
C LYS A 134 18.30 -2.23 23.31
N PRO A 135 17.86 -3.51 23.31
CA PRO A 135 18.73 -4.63 23.66
C PRO A 135 20.00 -4.73 22.78
N PHE A 136 21.16 -4.87 23.40
CA PHE A 136 22.42 -5.27 22.76
C PHE A 136 22.62 -6.77 22.94
N ARG A 137 22.31 -7.59 21.93
CA ARG A 137 22.38 -9.06 22.00
C ARG A 137 23.52 -9.60 21.14
N ILE A 138 24.58 -10.09 21.76
CA ILE A 138 25.79 -10.59 21.09
C ILE A 138 25.47 -11.73 20.12
N ASP A 139 24.59 -12.66 20.53
CA ASP A 139 24.15 -13.79 19.69
C ASP A 139 23.54 -13.34 18.35
N THR A 140 22.96 -12.13 18.29
CA THR A 140 22.40 -11.58 17.03
C THR A 140 23.48 -11.45 15.97
N PHE A 141 24.69 -11.07 16.37
CA PHE A 141 25.82 -10.87 15.45
C PHE A 141 26.57 -12.17 15.21
N LEU A 142 26.77 -12.98 16.25
CA LEU A 142 27.50 -14.25 16.14
C LEU A 142 26.77 -15.27 15.26
N LYS A 143 25.44 -15.36 15.38
CA LYS A 143 24.63 -16.30 14.58
C LYS A 143 24.76 -16.07 13.08
N VAL A 144 25.08 -14.85 12.64
CA VAL A 144 25.31 -14.57 11.21
C VAL A 144 26.44 -15.44 10.64
N TYR A 145 27.42 -15.77 11.47
CA TYR A 145 28.61 -16.58 11.15
C TYR A 145 28.44 -18.07 11.50
N SER A 146 27.25 -18.53 11.91
CA SER A 146 27.00 -19.95 12.19
C SER A 146 27.41 -20.84 11.01
N ALA A 147 28.03 -21.99 11.28
CA ALA A 147 28.49 -22.93 10.25
C ALA A 147 27.34 -23.48 9.39
N SER A 148 26.13 -23.57 9.95
CA SER A 148 24.92 -24.00 9.25
C SER A 148 23.96 -22.84 9.00
N ARG A 149 23.36 -22.79 7.81
CA ARG A 149 22.28 -21.84 7.48
C ARG A 149 20.98 -22.30 8.10
N ASN A 150 20.33 -21.44 8.89
CA ASN A 150 18.95 -21.64 9.34
C ASN A 150 18.07 -20.47 8.86
N CYS A 151 17.31 -20.68 7.79
CA CYS A 151 16.46 -19.64 7.20
C CYS A 151 15.28 -19.21 8.09
N HIS A 152 14.84 -20.07 9.01
CA HIS A 152 13.75 -19.74 9.94
C HIS A 152 14.20 -18.77 11.04
N ASN A 153 15.51 -18.72 11.33
CA ASN A 153 16.12 -17.81 12.30
C ASN A 153 16.74 -16.57 11.63
N GLY A 154 16.13 -16.07 10.55
CA GLY A 154 16.54 -14.83 9.89
C GLY A 154 17.92 -14.94 9.23
N TRP A 155 18.91 -14.21 9.76
CA TRP A 155 20.27 -14.09 9.19
C TRP A 155 21.24 -15.18 9.64
N GLU A 156 20.78 -16.18 10.40
CA GLU A 156 21.65 -17.23 10.93
C GLU A 156 22.37 -18.04 9.84
N GLY A 157 23.70 -18.07 9.87
CA GLY A 157 24.57 -18.78 8.94
C GLY A 157 24.58 -18.24 7.51
N VAL A 158 24.17 -16.97 7.33
CA VAL A 158 24.27 -16.30 6.03
C VAL A 158 25.73 -16.11 5.63
N PHE A 159 26.63 -15.88 6.59
CA PHE A 159 28.08 -15.76 6.37
C PHE A 159 28.86 -17.05 6.67
N ARG A 160 28.22 -18.22 6.62
CA ARG A 160 28.89 -19.52 6.89
C ARG A 160 30.15 -19.80 6.05
N ASN A 161 30.24 -19.20 4.85
CA ASN A 161 31.40 -19.33 3.94
C ASN A 161 32.48 -18.26 4.20
N PHE A 162 32.22 -17.32 5.10
CA PHE A 162 33.12 -16.23 5.49
C PHE A 162 33.38 -16.37 7.00
N PRO A 163 34.27 -17.30 7.42
CA PRO A 163 34.51 -17.54 8.84
C PRO A 163 35.02 -16.27 9.52
N LEU A 164 34.65 -16.11 10.80
CA LEU A 164 35.06 -14.96 11.59
C LEU A 164 36.60 -14.91 11.71
N PRO A 165 37.24 -13.75 11.48
CA PRO A 165 38.67 -13.61 11.71
C PRO A 165 39.06 -13.98 13.16
N LYS A 166 40.32 -14.43 13.35
CA LYS A 166 40.80 -14.90 14.66
C LYS A 166 40.70 -13.82 15.74
N LYS A 167 41.02 -12.56 15.39
CA LYS A 167 40.89 -11.40 16.26
C LYS A 167 39.87 -10.45 15.64
N THR A 168 38.72 -10.31 16.29
CA THR A 168 37.62 -9.51 15.77
C THR A 168 37.02 -8.65 16.87
N ASN A 169 36.90 -7.36 16.57
CA ASN A 169 36.04 -6.46 17.33
C ASN A 169 34.69 -6.33 16.60
N PHE A 170 33.61 -6.35 17.35
CA PHE A 170 32.27 -5.98 16.90
C PHE A 170 31.92 -4.65 17.54
N CYS A 171 31.96 -3.59 16.74
CA CYS A 171 31.91 -2.22 17.21
C CYS A 171 30.55 -1.61 16.92
N SER A 172 29.97 -0.89 17.87
CA SER A 172 28.92 0.07 17.53
C SER A 172 29.44 1.01 16.43
N SER A 173 28.51 1.51 15.63
CA SER A 173 28.88 2.36 14.51
C SER A 173 27.83 3.41 14.27
N ASN A 174 28.28 4.65 14.09
CA ASN A 174 27.54 5.63 13.31
C ASN A 174 28.16 5.71 11.91
N ALA A 175 27.85 4.70 11.08
CA ALA A 175 28.37 4.59 9.72
C ALA A 175 28.10 5.88 8.94
N PHE A 176 29.10 6.35 8.20
CA PHE A 176 29.04 7.57 7.39
C PHE A 176 28.91 8.89 8.16
N ARG A 177 29.17 8.94 9.49
CA ARG A 177 29.27 10.22 10.24
C ARG A 177 30.26 11.21 9.60
N PHE A 178 31.35 10.71 9.01
CA PHE A 178 32.35 11.49 8.28
C PHE A 178 32.27 11.28 6.76
N GLU A 179 31.07 10.95 6.24
CA GLU A 179 30.82 10.63 4.82
C GLU A 179 31.58 9.41 4.27
N LEU A 180 32.40 8.76 5.10
CA LEU A 180 33.16 7.56 4.76
C LEU A 180 32.97 6.46 5.81
N LEU A 181 33.22 5.22 5.38
CA LEU A 181 33.22 4.03 6.22
C LEU A 181 34.59 3.36 6.11
N ASP A 182 35.41 3.48 7.15
CA ASP A 182 36.74 2.89 7.21
C ASP A 182 36.83 1.93 8.40
N SER A 183 37.06 0.64 8.13
CA SER A 183 37.17 -0.40 9.17
C SER A 183 38.23 -0.09 10.23
N ARG A 184 39.24 0.72 9.93
CA ARG A 184 40.29 1.10 10.89
C ARG A 184 39.81 2.14 11.90
N MET A 185 38.74 2.87 11.58
CA MET A 185 38.19 3.94 12.41
C MET A 185 36.67 3.77 12.59
N PRO A 186 36.23 2.87 13.49
CA PRO A 186 34.81 2.71 13.74
C PRO A 186 34.20 3.90 14.51
N ASN A 187 33.50 4.78 13.80
CA ASN A 187 32.81 5.93 14.40
C ASN A 187 31.89 5.52 15.56
N GLU A 188 32.14 6.04 16.76
CA GLU A 188 31.44 5.68 18.01
C GLU A 188 31.62 4.21 18.43
N GLY A 189 32.58 3.49 17.84
CA GLY A 189 32.94 2.12 18.22
C GLY A 189 33.67 2.03 19.56
N ASP A 190 34.16 3.16 20.07
CA ASP A 190 34.79 3.35 21.37
C ASP A 190 33.80 3.41 22.54
N LEU A 191 32.49 3.48 22.27
CA LEU A 191 31.47 3.59 23.31
C LEU A 191 30.96 2.24 23.77
N ILE A 192 30.69 1.33 22.83
CA ILE A 192 30.34 -0.07 23.11
C ILE A 192 30.87 -0.99 22.01
N TRP A 193 31.65 -1.99 22.40
CA TRP A 193 32.09 -3.05 21.50
C TRP A 193 32.31 -4.33 22.26
N PHE A 194 32.34 -5.45 21.56
CA PHE A 194 32.83 -6.70 22.14
C PHE A 194 33.80 -7.39 21.19
N ASN A 195 34.66 -8.23 21.73
CA ASN A 195 35.66 -8.94 20.95
C ASN A 195 35.85 -10.39 21.42
N ASN A 196 36.54 -11.18 20.60
CA ASN A 196 36.85 -12.59 20.87
C ASN A 196 38.29 -12.83 21.36
N PHE A 197 38.97 -11.79 21.84
CA PHE A 197 40.35 -11.87 22.32
C PHE A 197 40.52 -11.04 23.60
N GLY A 198 41.14 -11.64 24.62
CA GLY A 198 41.16 -11.05 25.97
C GLY A 198 42.53 -10.73 26.54
N THR A 199 43.63 -10.96 25.81
CA THR A 199 44.97 -10.74 26.35
C THR A 199 45.27 -9.24 26.52
N GLU A 200 44.85 -8.43 25.54
CA GLU A 200 45.07 -6.99 25.51
C GLU A 200 43.76 -6.26 25.18
N PRO A 201 43.46 -5.14 25.84
CA PRO A 201 42.25 -4.37 25.56
C PRO A 201 42.51 -3.46 24.35
N LEU A 202 42.58 -4.06 23.16
CA LEU A 202 42.81 -3.30 21.93
C LEU A 202 41.56 -2.50 21.58
N HIS A 203 41.66 -1.20 21.85
CA HIS A 203 40.62 -0.22 21.56
C HIS A 203 40.31 -0.18 20.05
N PRO A 204 39.03 -0.16 19.61
CA PRO A 204 38.70 -0.28 18.19
C PRO A 204 39.34 0.76 17.26
N HIS A 205 39.61 1.98 17.73
CA HIS A 205 40.26 3.03 16.92
C HIS A 205 41.78 2.87 16.78
N GLU A 206 42.42 2.14 17.69
CA GLU A 206 43.89 1.95 17.69
C GLU A 206 44.30 0.50 17.43
N ALA A 207 43.35 -0.44 17.46
CA ALA A 207 43.64 -1.87 17.34
C ALA A 207 44.46 -2.21 16.10
N PHE A 208 44.17 -1.57 14.96
CA PHE A 208 44.92 -1.75 13.72
C PHE A 208 46.37 -1.24 13.79
N LEU A 209 46.65 -0.21 14.61
CA LEU A 209 48.01 0.34 14.79
C LEU A 209 48.89 -0.60 15.62
N HIS A 210 48.29 -1.29 16.61
CA HIS A 210 49.01 -2.22 17.48
C HIS A 210 49.09 -3.63 16.91
N ASP A 211 48.01 -4.10 16.28
CA ASP A 211 47.91 -5.42 15.69
C ASP A 211 47.11 -5.36 14.37
N PRO A 212 47.80 -5.34 13.22
CA PRO A 212 47.17 -5.32 11.91
C PRO A 212 46.25 -6.51 11.61
N SER A 213 46.31 -7.59 12.42
CA SER A 213 45.43 -8.76 12.28
C SER A 213 44.05 -8.58 12.92
N VAL A 214 43.86 -7.53 13.73
CA VAL A 214 42.56 -7.22 14.32
C VAL A 214 41.63 -6.66 13.25
N PHE A 215 40.48 -7.30 13.09
CA PHE A 215 39.45 -6.89 12.16
C PHE A 215 38.26 -6.26 12.90
N ASN A 216 37.90 -5.02 12.56
CA ASN A 216 36.70 -4.38 13.10
C ASN A 216 35.49 -4.67 12.22
N ILE A 217 34.43 -5.20 12.82
CA ILE A 217 33.13 -5.43 12.20
C ILE A 217 32.14 -4.44 12.80
N PHE A 218 31.55 -3.63 11.94
CA PHE A 218 30.53 -2.67 12.34
C PHE A 218 29.19 -3.39 12.56
N VAL A 219 28.62 -3.24 13.74
CA VAL A 219 27.29 -3.76 14.04
C VAL A 219 26.24 -2.66 13.95
N LYS A 220 25.00 -3.04 13.60
CA LYS A 220 23.84 -2.14 13.59
C LYS A 220 23.40 -1.83 15.02
N TYR A 221 24.20 -1.04 15.72
CA TYR A 221 23.94 -0.54 17.05
C TYR A 221 24.50 0.88 17.10
N ARG A 222 23.63 1.86 16.86
CA ARG A 222 24.02 3.21 16.47
C ARG A 222 23.80 4.19 17.61
N TRP A 223 24.74 5.14 17.69
CA TRP A 223 24.65 6.29 18.56
C TRP A 223 23.36 7.10 18.27
N GLU A 224 22.70 7.61 19.32
CA GLU A 224 21.39 8.30 19.34
C GLU A 224 20.16 7.44 18.98
N PHE A 225 20.32 6.19 18.52
CA PHE A 225 19.19 5.30 18.20
C PHE A 225 19.05 4.13 19.17
N GLU A 226 20.14 3.41 19.39
CA GLU A 226 20.18 2.23 20.25
C GLU A 226 20.74 2.57 21.63
N PHE A 227 21.65 3.54 21.70
CA PHE A 227 22.25 4.01 22.93
C PHE A 227 22.79 5.43 22.74
N ARG A 228 23.11 6.12 23.84
CA ARG A 228 23.95 7.32 23.82
C ARG A 228 24.62 7.59 25.17
N PRO A 229 25.76 8.30 25.19
CA PRO A 229 26.27 8.92 26.41
C PRO A 229 25.20 9.83 27.04
N TRP A 230 24.89 9.59 28.30
CA TRP A 230 23.91 10.36 29.05
C TRP A 230 24.61 11.51 29.78
N ARG A 231 24.26 12.75 29.45
CA ARG A 231 24.89 13.96 29.99
C ARG A 231 24.09 14.49 31.17
N SER A 232 24.69 15.27 32.06
CA SER A 232 24.07 15.61 33.35
C SER A 232 22.77 16.40 33.25
N ASN A 233 22.65 17.26 32.24
CA ASN A 233 21.45 18.06 31.97
C ASN A 233 20.38 17.34 31.14
N MET A 234 20.60 16.08 30.78
CA MET A 234 19.61 15.32 29.99
C MET A 234 18.48 14.85 30.90
N LYS A 235 17.29 15.42 30.70
CA LYS A 235 16.05 14.85 31.26
C LYS A 235 15.75 13.53 30.55
N LYS A 236 14.94 12.68 31.19
CA LYS A 236 14.36 11.47 30.57
C LYS A 236 13.73 11.85 29.22
N ILE A 237 14.46 11.64 28.14
CA ILE A 237 13.97 11.80 26.79
C ILE A 237 13.39 10.45 26.44
N ASP A 238 12.08 10.42 26.26
CA ASP A 238 11.46 9.30 25.57
C ASP A 238 11.99 9.33 24.12
N PRO A 239 12.76 8.32 23.69
CA PRO A 239 13.53 8.35 22.44
C PRO A 239 12.64 8.35 21.18
N PHE A 240 11.32 8.28 21.33
CA PHE A 240 10.35 8.27 20.22
C PHE A 240 9.49 9.52 20.13
N VAL A 241 9.87 10.65 20.74
CA VAL A 241 9.09 11.91 20.61
C VAL A 241 8.90 12.27 19.13
N GLU A 242 9.95 12.21 18.32
CA GLU A 242 9.86 12.52 16.89
C GLU A 242 9.08 11.47 16.09
N VAL A 243 9.26 10.17 16.40
CA VAL A 243 8.54 9.08 15.73
C VAL A 243 7.05 9.14 16.05
N ARG A 244 6.67 9.41 17.31
CA ARG A 244 5.27 9.58 17.70
C ARG A 244 4.67 10.86 17.12
N GLN A 245 5.43 11.95 17.04
CA GLN A 245 4.97 13.18 16.39
C GLN A 245 4.67 12.92 14.90
N SER A 246 5.58 12.25 14.19
CA SER A 246 5.36 11.83 12.80
C SER A 246 4.16 10.89 12.63
N GLN A 247 3.96 9.94 13.54
CA GLN A 247 2.77 9.07 13.55
C GLN A 247 1.48 9.85 13.86
N LEU A 248 1.55 10.87 14.73
CA LEU A 248 0.43 11.75 15.04
C LEU A 248 0.04 12.60 13.82
N ASP A 249 1.04 13.13 13.12
CA ASP A 249 0.86 13.95 11.93
C ASP A 249 0.30 13.12 10.77
N ASP A 250 0.77 11.87 10.60
CA ASP A 250 0.22 10.94 9.61
C ASP A 250 -1.23 10.55 9.94
N LEU A 251 -1.53 10.27 11.22
CA LEU A 251 -2.90 10.00 11.66
C LEU A 251 -3.82 11.21 11.47
N MET A 252 -3.34 12.42 11.75
CA MET A 252 -4.09 13.66 11.51
C MET A 252 -4.34 13.89 10.01
N ASN A 253 -3.36 13.61 9.16
CA ASN A 253 -3.53 13.66 7.70
C ASN A 253 -4.56 12.64 7.22
N GLN A 254 -4.51 11.39 7.69
CA GLN A 254 -5.51 10.37 7.37
C GLN A 254 -6.92 10.80 7.81
N ILE A 255 -7.08 11.32 9.03
CA ILE A 255 -8.36 11.84 9.54
C ILE A 255 -8.89 12.96 8.65
N ASN A 256 -8.04 13.89 8.20
CA ASN A 256 -8.44 14.97 7.30
C ASN A 256 -8.86 14.45 5.92
N THR A 257 -8.15 13.45 5.38
CA THR A 257 -8.55 12.78 4.14
C THR A 257 -9.91 12.09 4.27
N PHE A 258 -10.17 11.40 5.38
CA PHE A 258 -11.48 10.76 5.64
C PHE A 258 -12.61 11.78 5.79
N LYS A 259 -12.38 12.90 6.49
CA LYS A 259 -13.36 13.99 6.60
C LYS A 259 -13.69 14.57 5.23
N ASN A 260 -12.70 14.86 4.39
CA ASN A 260 -12.91 15.41 3.06
C ASN A 260 -13.68 14.43 2.15
N LYS A 261 -13.39 13.13 2.24
CA LYS A 261 -14.14 12.10 1.52
C LYS A 261 -15.61 12.05 1.94
N LYS A 262 -15.90 12.15 3.24
CA LYS A 262 -17.27 12.20 3.75
C LYS A 262 -18.04 13.43 3.22
N TYR A 263 -17.41 14.60 3.21
CA TYR A 263 -18.01 15.82 2.63
C TYR A 263 -18.29 15.66 1.12
N PHE A 264 -17.40 15.01 0.39
CA PHE A 264 -17.60 14.71 -1.03
C PHE A 264 -18.77 13.73 -1.23
N ASP A 265 -18.86 12.67 -0.44
CA ASP A 265 -19.95 11.69 -0.52
C ASP A 265 -21.32 12.34 -0.20
N GLU A 266 -21.38 13.28 0.76
CA GLU A 266 -22.59 14.05 1.07
C GLU A 266 -23.00 14.98 -0.10
N LEU A 267 -22.05 15.65 -0.75
CA LEU A 267 -22.30 16.48 -1.94
C LEU A 267 -22.79 15.66 -3.13
N VAL A 268 -22.18 14.49 -3.37
CA VAL A 268 -22.61 13.56 -4.43
C VAL A 268 -24.02 13.05 -4.16
N LEU A 269 -24.34 12.70 -2.91
CA LEU A 269 -25.68 12.25 -2.53
C LEU A 269 -26.74 13.36 -2.74
N TYR A 270 -26.38 14.61 -2.45
CA TYR A 270 -27.24 15.76 -2.70
C TYR A 270 -27.50 15.97 -4.20
N ASP A 271 -26.45 15.92 -5.05
CA ASP A 271 -26.57 16.04 -6.51
C ASP A 271 -27.42 14.91 -7.12
N VAL A 272 -27.22 13.67 -6.68
CA VAL A 272 -28.01 12.51 -7.13
C VAL A 272 -29.49 12.69 -6.77
N ASN A 273 -29.79 13.18 -5.56
CA ASN A 273 -31.17 13.43 -5.14
C ASN A 273 -31.82 14.58 -5.93
N LEU A 274 -31.07 15.63 -6.25
CA LEU A 274 -31.52 16.72 -7.12
C LEU A 274 -31.86 16.22 -8.52
N LYS A 275 -30.97 15.46 -9.16
CA LYS A 275 -31.19 14.85 -10.48
C LYS A 275 -32.40 13.91 -10.47
N LYS A 276 -32.59 13.13 -9.42
CA LYS A 276 -33.77 12.26 -9.25
C LYS A 276 -35.08 13.05 -9.19
N LYS A 277 -35.10 14.18 -8.47
CA LYS A 277 -36.27 15.08 -8.42
C LYS A 277 -36.55 15.70 -9.79
N GLN A 278 -35.51 16.18 -10.50
CA GLN A 278 -35.64 16.73 -11.85
C GLN A 278 -36.20 15.71 -12.84
N LEU A 279 -35.70 14.47 -12.82
CA LEU A 279 -36.21 13.40 -13.67
C LEU A 279 -37.68 13.09 -13.39
N LYS A 280 -38.09 13.11 -12.12
CA LYS A 280 -39.49 12.90 -11.74
C LYS A 280 -40.39 14.02 -12.26
N ILE A 281 -39.94 15.27 -12.22
CA ILE A 281 -40.66 16.41 -12.81
C ILE A 281 -40.79 16.24 -14.32
N ALA A 282 -39.69 15.95 -15.02
CA ALA A 282 -39.70 15.75 -16.47
C ALA A 282 -40.65 14.62 -16.90
N ASN A 283 -40.70 13.51 -16.15
CA ASN A 283 -41.65 12.43 -16.41
C ASN A 283 -43.11 12.88 -16.22
N LEU A 284 -43.41 13.65 -15.17
CA LEU A 284 -44.76 14.17 -14.94
C LEU A 284 -45.18 15.18 -16.01
N GLU A 285 -44.26 16.03 -16.47
CA GLU A 285 -44.49 16.96 -17.57
C GLU A 285 -44.77 16.21 -18.88
N GLN A 286 -44.00 15.16 -19.16
CA GLN A 286 -44.22 14.30 -20.33
C GLN A 286 -45.58 13.60 -20.25
N ASP A 287 -45.97 13.09 -19.08
CA ASP A 287 -47.29 12.51 -18.84
C ASP A 287 -48.41 13.53 -19.04
N LEU A 288 -48.22 14.77 -18.59
CA LEU A 288 -49.18 15.85 -18.80
C LEU A 288 -49.31 16.18 -20.29
N ILE A 289 -48.20 16.23 -21.04
CA ILE A 289 -48.19 16.41 -22.50
C ILE A 289 -48.93 15.25 -23.17
N ASN A 290 -48.64 14.01 -22.79
CA ASN A 290 -49.30 12.82 -23.33
C ASN A 290 -50.82 12.86 -23.07
N LYS A 291 -51.24 13.22 -21.85
CA LYS A 291 -52.66 13.41 -21.50
C LYS A 291 -53.29 14.51 -22.33
N LYS A 292 -52.65 15.68 -22.48
CA LYS A 292 -53.12 16.78 -23.33
C LYS A 292 -53.29 16.35 -24.79
N LEU A 293 -52.35 15.56 -25.32
CA LEU A 293 -52.43 15.01 -26.66
C LEU A 293 -53.59 14.01 -26.80
N GLN A 294 -53.79 13.13 -25.82
CA GLN A 294 -54.94 12.24 -25.78
C GLN A 294 -56.27 13.01 -25.75
N THR A 295 -56.38 14.06 -24.91
CA THR A 295 -57.55 14.93 -24.88
C THR A 295 -57.80 15.57 -26.24
N ARG A 296 -56.77 16.12 -26.91
CA ARG A 296 -56.90 16.68 -28.27
C ARG A 296 -57.31 15.64 -29.31
N ILE A 297 -56.83 14.39 -29.20
CA ILE A 297 -57.23 13.29 -30.08
C ILE A 297 -58.72 12.97 -29.85
N ILE A 298 -59.16 12.92 -28.59
CA ILE A 298 -60.57 12.68 -28.24
C ILE A 298 -61.45 13.84 -28.72
N GLU A 299 -61.04 15.10 -28.51
CA GLU A 299 -61.72 16.29 -29.04
C GLU A 299 -61.82 16.24 -30.56
N LYS A 300 -60.73 15.96 -31.29
CA LYS A 300 -60.77 15.77 -32.75
C LYS A 300 -61.69 14.64 -33.15
N ARG A 301 -61.70 13.52 -32.40
CA ARG A 301 -62.62 12.40 -32.67
C ARG A 301 -64.06 12.77 -32.39
N LEU A 302 -64.36 13.53 -31.34
CA LEU A 302 -65.70 14.03 -31.00
C LEU A 302 -66.18 15.05 -32.02
N LYS A 303 -65.34 16.00 -32.42
CA LYS A 303 -65.61 16.95 -33.51
C LYS A 303 -65.81 16.20 -34.83
N ASN A 304 -64.97 15.20 -35.11
CA ASN A 304 -65.18 14.32 -36.24
C ASN A 304 -66.46 13.52 -36.08
N LYS A 305 -66.87 13.09 -34.88
CA LYS A 305 -68.13 12.37 -34.59
C LYS A 305 -69.35 13.28 -34.73
N GLU A 306 -69.29 14.55 -34.35
CA GLU A 306 -70.30 15.57 -34.60
C GLU A 306 -70.38 15.90 -36.09
N ILE A 307 -69.23 15.97 -36.76
CA ILE A 307 -69.13 16.04 -38.22
C ILE A 307 -69.66 14.73 -38.84
N THR A 308 -69.44 13.55 -38.25
CA THR A 308 -69.95 12.28 -38.78
C THR A 308 -71.45 12.14 -38.50
N VAL A 309 -71.98 12.66 -37.39
CA VAL A 309 -73.43 12.76 -37.14
C VAL A 309 -74.08 13.77 -38.12
N LYS A 310 -73.31 14.69 -38.71
CA LYS A 310 -73.72 15.54 -39.83
C LYS A 310 -73.32 15.02 -41.24
N ILE A 311 -72.56 13.93 -41.34
CA ILE A 311 -71.98 13.39 -42.60
C ILE A 311 -72.21 11.86 -42.70
N PHE A 312 -73.10 11.28 -41.90
CA PHE A 312 -73.52 9.87 -42.03
C PHE A 312 -74.59 9.74 -43.12
N ASP A 313 -74.20 10.13 -44.33
CA ASP A 313 -74.32 9.39 -45.58
C ASP A 313 -72.86 9.39 -46.10
N GLY A 314 -71.95 8.47 -45.81
CA GLY A 314 -72.03 7.02 -45.91
C GLY A 314 -71.10 6.51 -47.03
N GLY A 315 -69.82 6.26 -46.74
CA GLY A 315 -69.01 5.24 -47.45
C GLY A 315 -67.81 5.68 -48.34
N ASP A 316 -66.76 4.84 -48.38
CA ASP A 316 -65.80 4.62 -49.50
C ASP A 316 -64.60 5.54 -49.82
N VAL A 317 -63.50 5.53 -49.02
CA VAL A 317 -62.21 6.11 -49.51
C VAL A 317 -60.92 5.30 -49.21
N LEU A 318 -61.00 4.03 -48.77
CA LEU A 318 -59.79 3.18 -48.63
C LEU A 318 -59.75 1.95 -49.55
N LYS A 319 -60.62 1.88 -50.57
CA LYS A 319 -60.80 0.68 -51.42
C LYS A 319 -60.73 0.88 -52.96
N ALA A 320 -60.31 2.05 -53.46
CA ALA A 320 -60.67 2.43 -54.83
C ALA A 320 -59.60 2.29 -55.94
N SER A 321 -58.34 1.87 -55.69
CA SER A 321 -57.32 1.86 -56.77
C SER A 321 -56.34 0.67 -56.76
N ALA A 322 -55.90 0.24 -57.94
CA ALA A 322 -54.86 -0.77 -58.13
C ALA A 322 -53.54 -0.33 -57.49
N LYS A 323 -53.20 0.97 -57.57
CA LYS A 323 -52.01 1.54 -56.93
C LYS A 323 -51.99 1.28 -55.42
N ALA A 324 -53.09 1.58 -54.72
CA ALA A 324 -53.19 1.35 -53.28
C ALA A 324 -53.07 -0.13 -52.93
N ARG A 325 -53.64 -1.02 -53.77
CA ARG A 325 -53.52 -2.47 -53.60
C ARG A 325 -52.09 -2.97 -53.78
N ILE A 326 -51.33 -2.43 -54.73
CA ILE A 326 -49.91 -2.77 -54.94
C ILE A 326 -49.04 -2.26 -53.78
N GLN A 327 -49.28 -1.04 -53.30
CA GLN A 327 -48.57 -0.49 -52.15
C GLN A 327 -48.86 -1.23 -50.85
N ASN A 328 -50.03 -1.88 -50.75
CA ASN A 328 -50.37 -2.75 -49.62
C ASN A 328 -49.74 -4.15 -49.71
N GLN A 329 -49.04 -4.51 -50.79
CA GLN A 329 -48.35 -5.78 -50.89
C GLN A 329 -47.15 -5.82 -49.95
N LEU A 330 -46.79 -7.04 -49.50
CA LEU A 330 -45.71 -7.24 -48.55
C LEU A 330 -44.36 -6.69 -49.04
N SER A 331 -44.04 -6.87 -50.33
CA SER A 331 -42.82 -6.36 -50.95
C SER A 331 -42.70 -4.83 -50.79
N TYR A 332 -43.76 -4.10 -51.11
CA TYR A 332 -43.75 -2.64 -50.97
C TYR A 332 -43.60 -2.19 -49.51
N LYS A 333 -44.33 -2.82 -48.58
CA LYS A 333 -44.23 -2.51 -47.13
C LYS A 333 -42.81 -2.74 -46.59
N LEU A 334 -42.17 -3.85 -47.00
CA LEU A 334 -40.81 -4.20 -46.56
C LEU A 334 -39.77 -3.22 -47.14
N GLY A 335 -39.82 -2.94 -48.44
CA GLY A 335 -38.87 -2.01 -49.05
C GLY A 335 -39.00 -0.59 -48.52
N GLN A 336 -40.23 -0.13 -48.24
CA GLN A 336 -40.46 1.18 -47.62
C GLN A 336 -39.83 1.24 -46.22
N ALA A 337 -39.96 0.18 -45.42
CA ALA A 337 -39.34 0.10 -44.11
C ALA A 337 -37.81 0.07 -44.20
N MET A 338 -37.23 -0.62 -45.18
CA MET A 338 -35.78 -0.63 -45.39
C MET A 338 -35.24 0.77 -45.72
N ILE A 339 -35.88 1.49 -46.64
CA ILE A 339 -35.48 2.85 -47.04
C ILE A 339 -35.59 3.85 -45.87
N VAL A 340 -36.63 3.74 -45.04
CA VAL A 340 -36.79 4.63 -43.89
C VAL A 340 -35.75 4.34 -42.81
N ASN A 341 -35.49 3.05 -42.52
CA ASN A 341 -34.57 2.67 -41.46
C ASN A 341 -33.09 2.80 -41.87
N SER A 342 -32.75 2.79 -43.16
CA SER A 342 -31.37 2.94 -43.63
C SER A 342 -30.78 4.34 -43.44
N LYS A 343 -31.59 5.35 -43.07
CA LYS A 343 -31.16 6.75 -42.92
C LYS A 343 -30.43 7.07 -41.60
N SER A 344 -30.29 6.11 -40.69
CA SER A 344 -29.60 6.33 -39.42
C SER A 344 -28.97 5.05 -38.88
N PHE A 345 -27.89 5.18 -38.11
CA PHE A 345 -27.21 4.06 -37.45
C PHE A 345 -28.14 3.25 -36.54
N LEU A 346 -28.93 3.92 -35.70
CA LEU A 346 -29.93 3.27 -34.84
C LEU A 346 -31.07 2.64 -35.65
N GLY A 347 -31.42 3.21 -36.81
CA GLY A 347 -32.38 2.63 -37.74
C GLY A 347 -31.89 1.29 -38.31
N TYR A 348 -30.62 1.19 -38.67
CA TYR A 348 -30.02 -0.07 -39.14
C TYR A 348 -30.11 -1.17 -38.08
N ILE A 349 -29.78 -0.85 -36.82
CA ILE A 349 -29.89 -1.80 -35.70
C ILE A 349 -31.35 -2.25 -35.48
N ARG A 350 -32.34 -1.36 -35.65
CA ARG A 350 -33.77 -1.68 -35.47
C ARG A 350 -34.40 -2.40 -36.66
N MET A 351 -33.78 -2.33 -37.84
CA MET A 351 -34.35 -2.81 -39.10
C MET A 351 -34.79 -4.28 -39.06
N PRO A 352 -34.03 -5.25 -38.52
CA PRO A 352 -34.45 -6.65 -38.47
C PRO A 352 -35.78 -6.86 -37.73
N PHE A 353 -35.99 -6.14 -36.61
CA PHE A 353 -37.20 -6.24 -35.81
C PHE A 353 -38.42 -5.64 -36.51
N VAL A 354 -38.24 -4.49 -37.16
CA VAL A 354 -39.31 -3.82 -37.94
C VAL A 354 -39.76 -4.70 -39.11
N LEU A 355 -38.81 -5.30 -39.83
CA LEU A 355 -39.12 -6.20 -40.96
C LEU A 355 -39.86 -7.46 -40.50
N SER A 356 -39.44 -8.05 -39.38
CA SER A 356 -40.13 -9.18 -38.76
C SER A 356 -41.59 -8.84 -38.40
N TYR A 357 -41.79 -7.71 -37.71
CA TYR A 357 -43.12 -7.23 -37.32
C TYR A 357 -44.04 -6.98 -38.53
N ILE A 358 -43.53 -6.34 -39.59
CA ILE A 358 -44.31 -6.07 -40.81
C ILE A 358 -44.77 -7.38 -41.47
N LYS A 359 -43.88 -8.38 -41.53
CA LYS A 359 -44.21 -9.70 -42.08
C LYS A 359 -45.33 -10.38 -41.30
N ASP A 360 -45.23 -10.41 -39.96
CA ASP A 360 -46.23 -11.04 -39.10
C ASP A 360 -47.57 -10.31 -39.14
N LYS A 361 -47.54 -8.97 -39.08
CA LYS A 361 -48.75 -8.15 -39.17
C LYS A 361 -49.44 -8.33 -40.53
N HIS A 362 -48.69 -8.32 -41.63
CA HIS A 362 -49.27 -8.57 -42.96
C HIS A 362 -49.90 -9.96 -43.05
N LYS A 363 -49.28 -10.99 -42.46
CA LYS A 363 -49.84 -12.35 -42.40
C LYS A 363 -51.16 -12.38 -41.60
N GLN A 364 -51.24 -11.64 -40.49
CA GLN A 364 -52.48 -11.51 -39.71
C GLN A 364 -53.58 -10.76 -40.48
N GLU A 365 -53.23 -9.64 -41.14
CA GLU A 365 -54.16 -8.87 -42.00
C GLU A 365 -54.76 -9.77 -43.09
N GLN A 366 -53.95 -10.62 -43.72
CA GLN A 366 -54.43 -11.60 -44.71
C GLN A 366 -55.37 -12.65 -44.10
N LYS A 367 -55.06 -13.18 -42.90
CA LYS A 367 -55.97 -14.13 -42.21
C LYS A 367 -57.32 -13.51 -41.90
N ILE A 368 -57.33 -12.31 -41.33
CA ILE A 368 -58.56 -11.57 -40.99
C ILE A 368 -59.38 -11.28 -42.25
N TYR A 369 -58.73 -10.91 -43.35
CA TYR A 369 -59.40 -10.68 -44.63
C TYR A 369 -60.05 -11.96 -45.18
N GLN A 370 -59.34 -13.10 -45.13
CA GLN A 370 -59.89 -14.39 -45.53
C GLN A 370 -61.08 -14.81 -44.67
N GLU A 371 -61.02 -14.60 -43.34
CA GLU A 371 -62.15 -14.86 -42.44
C GLU A 371 -63.36 -13.96 -42.74
N LYS A 372 -63.14 -12.71 -43.15
CA LYS A 372 -64.21 -11.80 -43.56
C LYS A 372 -64.89 -12.26 -44.85
N ILE A 373 -64.13 -12.66 -45.87
CA ILE A 373 -64.68 -13.20 -47.12
C ILE A 373 -65.44 -14.51 -46.89
N LYS A 374 -64.96 -15.37 -45.98
CA LYS A 374 -65.68 -16.60 -45.61
C LYS A 374 -67.05 -16.32 -44.97
N LYS A 375 -67.17 -15.24 -44.21
CA LYS A 375 -68.42 -14.84 -43.55
C LYS A 375 -69.36 -14.10 -44.50
N ASP A 376 -68.81 -13.33 -45.45
CA ASP A 376 -69.56 -12.59 -46.45
C ASP A 376 -68.77 -12.54 -47.79
N PRO A 377 -69.11 -13.41 -48.76
CA PRO A 377 -68.44 -13.47 -50.05
C PRO A 377 -68.49 -12.18 -50.87
N SER A 378 -69.46 -11.29 -50.61
CA SER A 378 -69.58 -10.00 -51.33
C SER A 378 -68.44 -9.02 -51.01
N LEU A 379 -67.69 -9.26 -49.92
CA LEU A 379 -66.54 -8.45 -49.50
C LEU A 379 -65.25 -8.79 -50.25
N ALA A 380 -65.26 -9.77 -51.15
CA ALA A 380 -64.11 -10.14 -51.94
C ALA A 380 -63.73 -9.00 -52.90
N LEU A 381 -62.48 -8.53 -52.78
CA LEU A 381 -61.93 -7.55 -53.70
C LEU A 381 -61.87 -8.13 -55.11
N PRO A 382 -62.26 -7.37 -56.16
CA PRO A 382 -62.19 -7.85 -57.52
C PRO A 382 -60.73 -8.06 -57.96
N PRO A 383 -60.48 -8.75 -59.10
CA PRO A 383 -59.13 -8.95 -59.63
C PRO A 383 -58.36 -7.64 -59.76
N LEU A 384 -57.03 -7.65 -59.66
CA LEU A 384 -56.25 -6.40 -59.71
C LEU A 384 -56.36 -5.71 -61.07
N GLU A 385 -56.54 -6.51 -62.11
CA GLU A 385 -56.70 -6.15 -63.52
C GLU A 385 -58.03 -5.43 -63.80
N SER A 386 -59.04 -5.60 -62.95
CA SER A 386 -60.36 -4.99 -63.14
C SER A 386 -60.41 -3.52 -62.70
N TYR A 387 -59.32 -2.99 -62.14
CA TYR A 387 -59.25 -1.61 -61.67
C TYR A 387 -58.85 -0.67 -62.81
N PRO A 388 -59.52 0.49 -62.98
CA PRO A 388 -59.24 1.41 -64.08
C PRO A 388 -57.78 1.89 -64.16
N ASP A 389 -57.11 2.04 -63.01
CA ASP A 389 -55.73 2.50 -62.90
C ASP A 389 -54.69 1.38 -63.01
N TYR A 390 -55.10 0.13 -63.29
CA TYR A 390 -54.20 -1.04 -63.27
C TYR A 390 -52.94 -0.87 -64.13
N LYS A 391 -53.10 -0.38 -65.37
CA LYS A 391 -51.97 -0.18 -66.31
C LYS A 391 -50.94 0.82 -65.76
N GLU A 392 -51.41 1.86 -65.08
CA GLU A 392 -50.53 2.86 -64.46
C GLU A 392 -49.88 2.32 -63.18
N ALA A 393 -50.67 1.61 -62.37
CA ALA A 393 -50.24 1.01 -61.11
C ALA A 393 -49.14 -0.05 -61.28
N LEU A 394 -49.03 -0.70 -62.46
CA LEU A 394 -47.92 -1.60 -62.76
C LEU A 394 -46.54 -0.94 -62.63
N LYS A 395 -46.44 0.38 -62.87
CA LYS A 395 -45.18 1.14 -62.66
C LYS A 395 -44.73 1.11 -61.19
N GLU A 396 -45.63 0.95 -60.23
CA GLU A 396 -45.28 0.82 -58.82
C GLU A 396 -44.51 -0.48 -58.52
N LYS A 397 -44.68 -1.54 -59.34
CA LYS A 397 -43.88 -2.76 -59.20
C LYS A 397 -42.45 -2.58 -59.70
N GLU A 398 -42.24 -1.62 -60.60
CA GLU A 398 -40.92 -1.30 -61.15
C GLU A 398 -40.10 -0.34 -60.26
N CYS A 399 -40.73 0.29 -59.26
CA CYS A 399 -40.05 1.23 -58.39
C CYS A 399 -39.04 0.54 -57.45
N LEU A 400 -38.03 1.30 -57.01
CA LEU A 400 -36.98 0.82 -56.10
C LEU A 400 -37.57 0.21 -54.83
N THR A 401 -38.58 0.86 -54.23
CA THR A 401 -39.24 0.39 -53.00
C THR A 401 -39.79 -1.02 -53.17
N TYR A 402 -40.48 -1.30 -54.28
CA TYR A 402 -41.07 -2.61 -54.51
C TYR A 402 -40.00 -3.67 -54.80
N LYS A 403 -39.05 -3.37 -55.68
CA LYS A 403 -37.93 -4.27 -56.05
C LYS A 403 -37.07 -4.64 -54.85
N LEU A 404 -36.81 -3.69 -53.96
CA LEU A 404 -36.01 -3.90 -52.75
C LEU A 404 -36.66 -4.93 -51.81
N GLY A 405 -37.96 -4.79 -51.55
CA GLY A 405 -38.68 -5.75 -50.72
C GLY A 405 -38.88 -7.11 -51.41
N GLU A 406 -39.02 -7.13 -52.74
CA GLU A 406 -39.07 -8.38 -53.51
C GLU A 406 -37.73 -9.14 -53.43
N ALA A 407 -36.60 -8.45 -53.57
CA ALA A 407 -35.26 -9.02 -53.41
C ALA A 407 -35.08 -9.66 -52.01
N LEU A 408 -35.52 -8.98 -50.95
CA LEU A 408 -35.52 -9.52 -49.59
C LEU A 408 -36.37 -10.80 -49.46
N ILE A 409 -37.57 -10.82 -50.05
CA ILE A 409 -38.44 -12.00 -50.03
C ILE A 409 -37.80 -13.17 -50.80
N LYS A 410 -37.17 -12.89 -51.95
CA LYS A 410 -36.44 -13.90 -52.74
C LYS A 410 -35.27 -14.49 -51.95
N ALA A 411 -34.43 -13.64 -51.35
CA ALA A 411 -33.30 -14.07 -50.53
C ALA A 411 -33.72 -14.95 -49.33
N ASN A 412 -34.87 -14.65 -48.72
CA ASN A 412 -35.39 -15.44 -47.59
C ASN A 412 -35.96 -16.81 -48.02
N LYS A 413 -36.35 -16.98 -49.29
CA LYS A 413 -36.85 -18.27 -49.81
C LYS A 413 -35.73 -19.24 -50.18
N THR A 414 -34.51 -18.76 -50.46
CA THR A 414 -33.31 -19.56 -50.79
C THR A 414 -32.43 -19.87 -49.57
N TRP A 415 -32.89 -19.59 -48.35
CA TRP A 415 -32.14 -19.77 -47.09
C TRP A 415 -31.65 -21.22 -46.83
N TYR A 416 -32.32 -22.25 -47.39
CA TYR A 416 -31.90 -23.65 -47.22
C TYR A 416 -30.62 -24.05 -48.00
N GLY A 417 -29.91 -23.09 -48.61
CA GLY A 417 -28.64 -23.30 -49.33
C GLY A 417 -27.53 -22.28 -49.04
N GLY A 418 -27.54 -21.59 -47.89
CA GLY A 418 -26.40 -20.73 -47.48
C GLY A 418 -26.29 -19.36 -48.16
N GLY A 419 -27.40 -18.78 -48.62
CA GLY A 419 -27.45 -17.52 -49.40
C GLY A 419 -27.15 -16.20 -48.67
N VAL A 420 -26.38 -16.20 -47.57
CA VAL A 420 -25.88 -14.96 -46.93
C VAL A 420 -24.53 -14.51 -47.52
N TYR A 421 -23.93 -15.29 -48.43
CA TYR A 421 -22.65 -14.99 -49.09
C TYR A 421 -22.74 -14.76 -50.61
N GLN A 422 -23.84 -14.19 -51.11
CA GLN A 422 -23.90 -13.65 -52.48
C GLN A 422 -24.53 -12.26 -52.48
N VAL A 423 -23.82 -11.31 -51.88
CA VAL A 423 -23.83 -9.92 -52.34
C VAL A 423 -22.41 -9.64 -52.82
N VAL A 424 -22.18 -9.84 -54.11
CA VAL A 424 -21.02 -9.27 -54.80
C VAL A 424 -21.28 -7.77 -54.92
N ILE A 425 -20.26 -6.96 -54.60
CA ILE A 425 -20.26 -5.49 -54.75
C ILE A 425 -20.64 -5.10 -56.19
#